data_AF-A0A9D5IZG7-F1
#
_entry.id   AF-A0A9D5IZG7-F1
#
_cell.length_a   1.000
_cell.length_b   1.000
_cell.length_c   1.000
_cell.angle_alpha   90.00
_cell.angle_beta   90.00
_cell.angle_gamma   90.00
#
_symmetry.space_group_name_H-M   'P 1'
#
loop_
_entity.id
_entity.type
_entity.pdbx_description
1 polymer ?
#
loop_
_entity_poly.entity_id
_entity_poly.type
_entity_poly.pdbx_seq_one_letter_code
_entity_poly.pdbx_strand_id
1 'polypeptide(L)'
;MNDKHTEMAHCRDRDISITDIKLRFVEDGHDGLLAWSSCTLGNTIVLNNIAIRRGRDGGLMLTFPAKQTSAGTRFYYFNPISREASAALETAIIGKVREFLGPAVVPVEGGRADDGNAEVNQ
;
A
#
# COMPACT_ATOMS: atom_id res chain seq x y z
N MET A 1 37.41 -30.69 14.24
CA MET A 1 37.77 -30.27 12.88
C MET A 1 36.55 -30.42 11.98
N ASN A 2 35.97 -29.25 11.68
CA ASN A 2 35.22 -28.90 10.48
C ASN A 2 33.79 -29.42 10.35
N ASP A 3 32.88 -28.66 10.99
CA ASP A 3 31.90 -27.81 10.30
C ASP A 3 31.57 -28.25 8.88
N LYS A 4 30.55 -29.10 8.76
CA LYS A 4 29.88 -29.33 7.49
C LYS A 4 28.62 -28.50 7.44
N HIS A 5 28.80 -27.36 6.77
CA HIS A 5 27.82 -26.69 5.91
C HIS A 5 26.51 -26.28 6.57
N THR A 6 26.50 -25.01 6.97
CA THR A 6 25.36 -24.10 6.81
C THR A 6 24.64 -24.35 5.49
N GLU A 7 23.51 -25.05 5.53
CA GLU A 7 22.57 -25.08 4.41
C GLU A 7 21.77 -23.77 4.45
N MET A 8 22.31 -22.80 3.71
CA MET A 8 21.72 -21.52 3.37
C MET A 8 20.45 -21.69 2.53
N ALA A 9 19.55 -20.71 2.67
CA ALA A 9 18.35 -20.44 1.88
C ALA A 9 17.09 -21.22 2.26
N HIS A 10 16.56 -20.90 3.43
CA HIS A 10 15.13 -21.02 3.67
C HIS A 10 14.38 -20.00 2.79
N CYS A 11 14.00 -20.38 1.57
CA CYS A 11 13.09 -19.57 0.73
C CYS A 11 11.62 -19.78 1.16
N ARG A 12 11.36 -19.81 2.48
CA ARG A 12 10.07 -20.23 3.05
C ARG A 12 9.64 -19.29 4.19
N ASP A 13 9.38 -18.05 3.81
CA ASP A 13 8.12 -17.35 4.14
C ASP A 13 8.05 -16.12 3.23
N ARG A 14 7.04 -16.04 2.35
CA ARG A 14 6.87 -14.91 1.40
C ARG A 14 6.06 -13.77 2.01
N ASP A 15 6.15 -13.63 3.32
CA ASP A 15 5.38 -12.63 4.05
C ASP A 15 6.16 -11.33 4.11
N ILE A 16 5.58 -10.30 3.51
CA ILE A 16 6.10 -8.94 3.62
C ILE A 16 5.85 -8.45 5.04
N SER A 17 6.91 -8.39 5.84
CA SER A 17 6.83 -7.88 7.20
C SER A 17 6.94 -6.35 7.21
N ILE A 18 5.93 -5.70 7.79
CA ILE A 18 5.89 -4.24 7.96
C ILE A 18 6.16 -3.96 9.43
N THR A 19 7.27 -3.29 9.69
CA THR A 19 7.91 -3.26 11.02
C THR A 19 7.74 -1.92 11.73
N ASP A 20 7.59 -0.83 10.97
CA ASP A 20 7.33 0.50 11.48
C ASP A 20 6.41 1.25 10.53
N ILE A 21 5.51 2.06 11.06
CA ILE A 21 4.57 2.89 10.29
C ILE A 21 4.49 4.27 10.91
N LYS A 22 4.83 5.28 10.12
CA LYS A 22 4.75 6.70 10.48
C LYS A 22 3.64 7.35 9.67
N LEU A 23 2.70 7.97 10.38
CA LEU A 23 1.59 8.69 9.78
C LEU A 23 1.76 10.19 9.97
N ARG A 24 1.40 10.96 8.94
CA ARG A 24 1.29 12.42 8.98
C ARG A 24 -0.07 12.81 8.40
N PHE A 25 -1.03 13.13 9.28
CA PHE A 25 -2.36 13.58 8.89
C PHE A 25 -2.29 14.97 8.23
N VAL A 26 -3.24 15.22 7.34
CA VAL A 26 -3.37 16.49 6.61
C VAL A 26 -4.75 17.06 6.93
N GLU A 27 -4.81 18.32 7.38
CA GLU A 27 -6.06 18.97 7.76
C GLU A 27 -6.91 19.38 6.55
N ASP A 28 -6.28 19.96 5.51
CA ASP A 28 -6.95 20.45 4.29
C ASP A 28 -6.55 19.64 3.06
N GLY A 29 -6.68 18.32 3.14
CA GLY A 29 -6.31 17.46 2.02
C GLY A 29 -7.25 17.58 0.82
N HIS A 30 -6.72 18.02 -0.32
CA HIS A 30 -7.44 17.99 -1.59
C HIS A 30 -7.58 16.57 -2.16
N ASP A 31 -8.61 16.34 -2.97
CA ASP A 31 -8.87 15.05 -3.63
C ASP A 31 -8.97 13.86 -2.66
N GLY A 32 -9.55 14.11 -1.49
CA GLY A 32 -9.73 13.10 -0.45
C GLY A 32 -8.43 12.66 0.22
N LEU A 33 -7.31 13.38 0.07
CA LEU A 33 -6.09 13.09 0.81
C LEU A 33 -6.34 13.22 2.32
N LEU A 34 -6.00 12.19 3.08
CA LEU A 34 -6.22 12.15 4.53
C LEU A 34 -4.90 12.22 5.30
N ALA A 35 -3.91 11.47 4.83
CA ALA A 35 -2.61 11.39 5.48
C ALA A 35 -1.54 10.92 4.49
N TRP A 36 -0.29 11.19 4.86
CA TRP A 36 0.88 10.55 4.29
C TRP A 36 1.38 9.47 5.24
N SER A 37 1.74 8.33 4.67
CA SER A 37 2.35 7.21 5.38
C SER A 37 3.77 6.98 4.89
N SER A 38 4.61 6.52 5.80
CA SER A 38 5.91 5.93 5.52
C SER A 38 6.04 4.66 6.34
N CYS A 39 6.58 3.59 5.76
CA CYS A 39 6.71 2.32 6.46
C CYS A 39 8.06 1.64 6.22
N THR A 40 8.45 0.78 7.14
CA THR A 40 9.69 0.01 7.05
C THR A 40 9.39 -1.45 6.76
N LEU A 41 9.90 -1.98 5.65
CA LEU A 41 9.80 -3.38 5.28
C LEU A 41 10.97 -4.19 5.87
N GLY A 42 10.65 -5.21 6.67
CA GLY A 42 11.61 -6.16 7.23
C GLY A 42 12.82 -5.53 7.90
N ASN A 43 12.64 -4.39 8.58
CA ASN A 43 13.72 -3.58 9.17
C ASN A 43 14.85 -3.20 8.18
N THR A 44 14.63 -3.29 6.87
CA THR A 44 15.68 -3.20 5.85
C THR A 44 15.46 -2.03 4.90
N ILE A 45 14.21 -1.77 4.50
CA ILE A 45 13.89 -0.76 3.48
C ILE A 45 12.79 0.16 3.99
N VAL A 46 12.98 1.47 3.86
CA VAL A 46 11.93 2.46 4.13
C VAL A 46 11.23 2.85 2.83
N LEU A 47 9.92 2.73 2.82
CA LEU A 47 9.03 3.22 1.78
C LEU A 47 8.37 4.52 2.26
N ASN A 48 8.59 5.60 1.52
CA ASN A 48 8.12 6.93 1.89
C ASN A 48 6.99 7.42 0.97
N ASN A 49 6.26 8.43 1.44
CA ASN A 49 5.30 9.20 0.65
C ASN A 49 4.16 8.35 0.05
N ILE A 50 3.66 7.37 0.81
CA ILE A 50 2.43 6.66 0.46
C ILE A 50 1.25 7.56 0.86
N ALA A 51 0.42 7.97 -0.10
CA ALA A 51 -0.77 8.75 0.19
C ALA A 51 -1.91 7.83 0.65
N ILE A 52 -2.58 8.21 1.73
CA ILE A 52 -3.83 7.59 2.18
C ILE A 52 -4.96 8.52 1.74
N ARG A 53 -5.87 8.01 0.94
CA ARG A 53 -7.01 8.76 0.39
C ARG A 53 -8.33 8.16 0.82
N ARG A 54 -9.34 9.01 0.94
CA ARG A 54 -10.73 8.64 1.13
C ARG A 54 -11.46 8.71 -0.21
N GLY A 55 -12.04 7.60 -0.62
CA GLY A 55 -12.91 7.50 -1.79
C GLY A 55 -14.25 8.21 -1.57
N ARG A 56 -15.03 8.33 -2.65
CA ARG A 56 -16.37 8.94 -2.62
C ARG A 56 -17.38 8.12 -1.81
N ASP A 57 -17.16 6.81 -1.75
CA ASP A 57 -17.87 5.85 -0.91
C ASP A 57 -17.45 5.90 0.57
N GLY A 58 -16.43 6.70 0.89
CA GLY A 58 -15.86 6.80 2.22
C GLY A 58 -14.80 5.74 2.54
N GLY A 59 -14.52 4.82 1.60
CA GLY A 59 -13.47 3.80 1.73
C GLY A 59 -12.07 4.42 1.75
N LEU A 60 -11.14 3.78 2.44
CA LEU A 60 -9.74 4.22 2.48
C LEU A 60 -8.93 3.42 1.46
N MET A 61 -8.08 4.12 0.70
CA MET A 61 -7.19 3.52 -0.29
C MET A 61 -5.79 4.09 -0.21
N LEU A 62 -4.80 3.28 -0.60
CA LEU A 62 -3.41 3.71 -0.72
C LEU A 62 -3.11 4.16 -2.14
N THR A 63 -2.37 5.24 -2.29
CA THR A 63 -1.80 5.68 -3.56
C THR A 63 -0.30 5.80 -3.42
N PHE A 64 0.41 5.11 -4.31
CA PHE A 64 1.86 5.05 -4.29
C PHE A 64 2.49 6.26 -4.98
N PRO A 65 3.67 6.71 -4.52
CA PRO A 65 4.29 7.90 -5.07
C PRO A 65 4.75 7.62 -6.51
N ALA A 66 4.37 8.52 -7.40
CA ALA A 66 4.70 8.44 -8.81
C ALA A 66 5.13 9.80 -9.34
N LYS A 67 6.06 9.78 -10.29
CA LYS A 67 6.36 10.91 -11.14
C LYS A 67 5.40 10.91 -12.32
N GLN A 68 4.65 12.00 -12.51
CA GLN A 68 3.89 12.20 -13.73
C GLN A 68 4.80 12.85 -14.79
N THR A 69 4.78 12.31 -16.01
CA THR A 69 5.48 12.91 -17.15
C THR A 69 4.61 13.96 -17.82
N SER A 70 5.24 14.81 -18.65
CA SER A 70 4.53 15.81 -19.46
C SER A 70 3.49 15.19 -20.40
N ALA A 71 3.65 13.93 -20.78
CA ALA A 71 2.71 13.16 -21.58
C ALA A 71 1.56 12.53 -20.77
N GLY A 72 1.50 12.75 -19.45
CA GLY A 72 0.45 12.24 -18.57
C GLY A 72 0.70 10.83 -18.01
N THR A 73 1.71 10.10 -18.47
CA THR A 73 2.07 8.78 -17.94
C THR A 73 2.63 8.89 -16.52
N ARG A 74 2.20 7.99 -15.63
CA ARG A 74 2.70 7.87 -14.25
C ARG A 74 3.80 6.81 -14.16
N PHE A 75 4.94 7.20 -13.61
CA PHE A 75 6.06 6.32 -13.27
C PHE A 75 6.15 6.19 -11.76
N TYR A 76 5.75 5.03 -11.24
CA TYR A 76 5.80 4.76 -9.80
C TYR A 76 7.26 4.61 -9.36
N TYR A 77 7.62 5.27 -8.26
CA TYR A 77 8.93 5.04 -7.64
C TYR A 77 9.00 3.66 -6.98
N PHE A 78 7.86 3.23 -6.44
CA PHE A 78 7.62 1.86 -6.00
C PHE A 78 6.12 1.58 -6.03
N ASN A 79 5.77 0.32 -6.19
CA ASN A 79 4.42 -0.19 -6.03
C ASN A 79 4.51 -1.70 -5.69
N PRO A 80 3.55 -2.24 -4.93
CA PRO A 80 3.47 -3.68 -4.73
C PRO A 80 3.23 -4.36 -6.08
N ILE A 81 3.99 -5.43 -6.36
CA ILE A 81 3.88 -6.21 -7.61
C ILE A 81 2.89 -7.37 -7.49
N SER A 82 2.52 -7.75 -6.27
CA SER A 82 1.60 -8.86 -5.98
C SER A 82 0.42 -8.39 -5.15
N ARG A 83 -0.68 -9.15 -5.20
CA ARG A 83 -1.89 -8.85 -4.43
C ARG A 83 -1.66 -9.00 -2.94
N GLU A 84 -0.87 -9.99 -2.54
CA GLU A 84 -0.48 -10.26 -1.16
C GLU A 84 0.31 -9.07 -0.59
N ALA A 85 1.25 -8.53 -1.38
CA ALA A 85 2.00 -7.34 -1.02
C ALA A 85 1.11 -6.10 -0.85
N SER A 86 0.15 -5.90 -1.77
CA SER A 86 -0.83 -4.80 -1.67
C SER A 86 -1.68 -4.95 -0.42
N ALA A 87 -2.24 -6.14 -0.19
CA ALA A 87 -3.11 -6.43 0.95
C ALA A 87 -2.37 -6.29 2.28
N ALA A 88 -1.10 -6.70 2.36
CA ALA A 88 -0.27 -6.53 3.56
C ALA A 88 -0.04 -5.04 3.88
N LEU A 89 0.33 -4.24 2.87
CA LEU A 89 0.52 -2.79 3.02
C LEU A 89 -0.77 -2.08 3.40
N GLU A 90 -1.87 -2.39 2.73
CA GLU A 90 -3.19 -1.83 3.01
C GLU A 90 -3.63 -2.16 4.42
N THR A 91 -3.59 -3.45 4.80
CA THR A 91 -4.01 -3.91 6.13
C THR A 91 -3.21 -3.21 7.23
N ALA A 92 -1.89 -3.14 7.09
CA ALA A 92 -1.03 -2.53 8.11
C ALA A 92 -1.22 -1.01 8.20
N ILE A 93 -1.19 -0.30 7.06
CA ILE A 93 -1.26 1.17 7.04
C ILE A 93 -2.67 1.66 7.38
N ILE A 94 -3.72 1.10 6.76
CA ILE A 94 -5.10 1.48 7.02
C ILE A 94 -5.51 1.04 8.43
N GLY A 95 -5.06 -0.12 8.89
CA GLY A 95 -5.23 -0.55 10.28
C GLY A 95 -4.69 0.49 11.25
N LYS A 96 -3.46 0.96 11.02
CA LYS A 96 -2.86 2.02 11.84
C LYS A 96 -3.66 3.33 11.80
N VAL A 97 -4.15 3.73 10.64
CA VAL A 97 -5.00 4.93 10.51
C VAL A 97 -6.29 4.80 11.32
N ARG A 98 -6.93 3.63 11.30
CA ARG A 98 -8.17 3.35 12.05
C ARG A 98 -7.96 3.43 13.56
N GLU A 99 -6.80 3.05 14.08
CA GLU A 99 -6.46 3.22 15.50
C GLU A 99 -6.49 4.69 15.93
N PHE A 100 -6.07 5.61 15.06
CA PHE A 100 -6.06 7.05 15.36
C PHE A 100 -7.41 7.74 15.12
N LEU A 101 -8.18 7.30 14.13
CA LEU A 101 -9.46 7.93 13.76
C LEU A 101 -10.68 7.32 14.48
N GLY A 102 -10.52 6.16 15.14
CA GLY A 102 -11.60 5.42 15.76
C GLY A 102 -12.47 4.64 14.76
N PRO A 103 -13.32 3.70 15.24
CA PRO A 103 -14.08 2.77 14.39
C PRO A 103 -15.22 3.39 13.56
N ALA A 104 -15.37 4.72 13.55
CA ALA A 104 -16.50 5.41 12.93
C ALA A 104 -16.39 5.61 11.40
N VAL A 105 -15.30 5.16 10.74
CA VAL A 105 -15.08 5.34 9.30
C VAL A 105 -15.25 4.02 8.52
N VAL A 106 -16.53 3.61 8.39
CA VAL A 106 -17.21 2.86 7.30
C VAL A 106 -16.66 1.53 6.72
N PRO A 107 -17.55 0.65 6.18
CA PRO A 107 -17.39 -0.80 6.15
C PRO A 107 -16.49 -1.32 5.04
N VAL A 108 -15.90 -2.48 5.30
CA VAL A 108 -15.17 -3.32 4.34
C VAL A 108 -16.16 -4.22 3.60
N GLU A 109 -16.52 -3.89 2.36
CA GLU A 109 -17.03 -4.90 1.42
C GLU A 109 -16.26 -4.85 0.11
N GLY A 110 -15.59 -5.96 -0.19
CA GLY A 110 -14.78 -6.15 -1.38
C GLY A 110 -15.62 -6.16 -2.64
N GLY A 111 -15.42 -5.14 -3.48
CA GLY A 111 -15.87 -5.11 -4.86
C GLY A 111 -14.80 -5.68 -5.78
N ARG A 112 -14.95 -6.94 -6.15
CA ARG A 112 -14.26 -7.65 -7.22
C ARG A 112 -14.41 -6.84 -8.52
N ALA A 113 -13.33 -6.23 -9.02
CA ALA A 113 -13.30 -5.70 -10.38
C ALA A 113 -13.10 -6.88 -11.35
N ASP A 114 -14.23 -7.38 -11.85
CA ASP A 114 -14.30 -8.15 -13.09
C ASP A 114 -14.24 -7.14 -14.23
N ASP A 115 -13.05 -6.88 -14.76
CA ASP A 115 -12.89 -6.07 -15.97
C ASP A 115 -13.18 -6.96 -17.18
N GLY A 116 -14.48 -7.12 -17.41
CA GLY A 116 -15.05 -7.64 -18.63
C GLY A 116 -14.63 -6.82 -19.85
N ASN A 117 -14.28 -7.57 -20.88
CA ASN A 117 -14.11 -7.18 -22.27
C ASN A 117 -15.18 -6.17 -22.74
N ALA A 118 -14.74 -5.04 -23.32
CA ALA A 118 -15.58 -4.17 -24.13
C ALA A 118 -14.83 -3.78 -25.41
N GLU A 119 -15.00 -4.58 -26.45
CA GLU A 119 -14.91 -4.13 -27.84
C GLU A 119 -15.96 -3.05 -28.07
N VAL A 120 -15.60 -1.87 -28.60
CA VAL A 120 -16.40 -1.14 -29.61
C VAL A 120 -15.52 -0.20 -30.47
N ASN A 121 -15.53 -0.49 -31.77
CA ASN A 121 -15.33 0.33 -33.00
C ASN A 121 -14.52 1.63 -32.97
N GLN A 122 -13.56 1.70 -33.91
CA GLN A 122 -13.69 2.52 -35.13
C GLN A 122 -13.20 1.74 -36.35
#